data_AF-A0A5B7B007-F1
#
_entry.id   AF-A0A5B7B007-F1
#
_cell.length_a   1.000
_cell.length_b   1.000
_cell.length_c   1.000
_cell.angle_alpha   90.00
_cell.angle_beta   90.00
_cell.angle_gamma   90.00
#
_symmetry.space_group_name_H-M   'P 1'
#
loop_
_entity.id
_entity.type
_entity.pdbx_description
1 polymer ?
#
loop_
_entity_poly.entity_id
_entity_poly.type
_entity_poly.pdbx_seq_one_letter_code
_entity_poly.pdbx_strand_id
1 'polypeptide(L)'
;ALIVAASIQIILGYSQVWGLFSRFFSPLGMAPVVGLVGLGLFQRGFPALGNCVELGIPMLVLVIGLSQYIKHVRPLRFVPIYERFPVLICVAIIWIYALILTASELYRDKSNQTQLSCRTDRANLISTAPWVKFPYPLQWGPPTFAAGHSFAMMSAV
;
A
#
# COMPACT_ATOMS: atom_id res chain seq x y z
N ALA A 1 -5.15 3.11 -20.95
CA ALA A 1 -4.68 4.11 -19.96
C ALA A 1 -3.23 3.87 -19.55
N LEU A 2 -2.90 2.80 -18.80
CA LEU A 2 -1.53 2.51 -18.32
C LEU A 2 -0.49 2.44 -19.43
N ILE A 3 -0.76 1.68 -20.51
CA ILE A 3 0.15 1.54 -21.66
C ILE A 3 0.46 2.91 -22.27
N VAL A 4 -0.57 3.72 -22.53
CA VAL A 4 -0.43 5.06 -23.12
C VAL A 4 0.37 5.98 -22.19
N ALA A 5 0.07 5.98 -20.89
CA ALA A 5 0.76 6.81 -19.93
C ALA A 5 2.25 6.46 -19.83
N ALA A 6 2.57 5.16 -19.75
CA ALA A 6 3.94 4.66 -19.71
C ALA A 6 4.70 5.00 -21.01
N SER A 7 4.09 4.81 -22.18
CA SER A 7 4.72 5.15 -23.47
C SER A 7 5.07 6.64 -23.56
N ILE A 8 4.16 7.52 -23.13
CA ILE A 8 4.41 8.97 -23.12
C ILE A 8 5.53 9.33 -22.14
N GLN A 9 5.55 8.75 -20.94
CA GLN A 9 6.63 8.97 -19.98
C GLN A 9 7.98 8.51 -20.50
N ILE A 10 8.03 7.37 -21.20
CA ILE A 10 9.26 6.88 -21.84
C ILE A 10 9.75 7.89 -22.89
N ILE A 11 8.87 8.40 -23.74
CA ILE A 11 9.22 9.40 -24.75
C ILE A 11 9.70 10.71 -24.11
N LEU A 12 9.03 11.19 -23.07
CA LEU A 12 9.43 12.39 -22.31
C LEU A 12 10.77 12.21 -21.57
N GLY A 13 11.03 10.99 -21.08
CA GLY A 13 12.28 10.63 -20.43
C GLY A 13 13.45 10.61 -21.42
N TYR A 14 13.29 9.93 -22.57
CA TYR A 14 14.34 9.86 -23.60
C TYR A 14 14.60 11.19 -24.30
N SER A 15 13.59 12.04 -24.43
CA SER A 15 13.74 13.37 -25.04
C SER A 15 14.44 14.40 -24.15
N GLN A 16 14.79 14.05 -22.90
CA GLN A 16 15.39 14.93 -21.88
C GLN A 16 14.56 16.18 -21.54
N VAL A 17 13.34 16.29 -22.10
CA VAL A 17 12.38 17.37 -21.83
C VAL A 17 12.06 17.42 -20.34
N TRP A 18 12.01 16.27 -19.67
CA TRP A 18 11.84 16.20 -18.22
C TRP A 18 12.94 16.95 -17.44
N GLY A 19 14.19 16.90 -17.90
CA GLY A 19 15.31 17.60 -17.27
C GLY A 19 15.22 19.13 -17.39
N LEU A 20 14.63 19.62 -18.49
CA LEU A 20 14.37 21.05 -18.67
C LEU A 20 13.27 21.54 -17.72
N PHE A 21 12.19 20.75 -17.57
CA PHE A 21 11.09 21.08 -16.64
C PHE A 21 11.50 20.92 -15.17
N SER A 22 12.29 19.91 -14.82
CA SER A 22 12.73 19.71 -13.43
C SER A 22 13.56 20.89 -12.90
N ARG A 23 14.19 21.68 -13.78
CA ARG A 23 14.90 22.92 -13.40
C ARG A 23 13.96 24.01 -12.86
N PHE A 24 12.69 24.01 -13.28
CA PHE A 24 11.68 24.94 -12.76
C PHE A 24 11.14 24.53 -11.39
N PHE A 25 11.21 23.25 -11.05
CA PHE A 25 10.70 22.74 -9.78
C PHE A 25 11.74 22.91 -8.67
N SER A 26 11.56 23.95 -7.85
CA SER A 26 12.29 24.08 -6.59
C SER A 26 11.77 23.08 -5.55
N PRO A 27 12.59 22.62 -4.59
CA PRO A 27 12.15 21.72 -3.52
C PRO A 27 10.96 22.28 -2.71
N LEU A 28 10.86 23.61 -2.60
CA LEU A 28 9.72 24.31 -1.99
C LEU A 28 8.40 24.09 -2.72
N GLY A 29 8.43 23.91 -4.05
CA GLY A 29 7.26 23.62 -4.87
C GLY A 29 6.93 22.13 -4.94
N MET A 30 7.93 21.24 -4.91
CA MET A 30 7.69 19.79 -4.94
C MET A 30 7.18 19.23 -3.61
N ALA A 31 7.64 19.76 -2.48
CA ALA A 31 7.22 19.31 -1.15
C ALA A 31 5.69 19.28 -0.96
N PRO A 32 4.91 20.35 -1.27
CA PRO A 32 3.46 20.32 -1.14
C PRO A 32 2.80 19.37 -2.14
N VAL A 33 3.34 19.22 -3.37
CA VAL A 33 2.78 18.29 -4.37
C VAL A 33 2.90 16.84 -3.89
N VAL A 34 4.09 16.43 -3.43
CA VAL A 34 4.32 15.09 -2.88
C VAL A 34 3.51 14.88 -1.60
N GLY A 35 3.39 15.91 -0.76
CA GLY A 35 2.54 15.90 0.43
C GLY A 35 1.07 15.65 0.11
N LEU A 36 0.52 16.34 -0.90
CA LEU A 36 -0.87 16.14 -1.35
C LEU A 36 -1.11 14.74 -1.92
N VAL A 37 -0.16 14.20 -2.69
CA VAL A 37 -0.22 12.80 -3.17
C VAL A 37 -0.25 11.83 -1.99
N GLY A 38 0.61 12.03 -0.99
CA GLY A 38 0.63 11.23 0.23
C GLY A 38 -0.69 11.32 1.01
N LEU A 39 -1.21 12.53 1.22
CA LEU A 39 -2.49 12.77 1.90
C LEU A 39 -3.66 12.12 1.15
N GLY A 40 -3.65 12.16 -0.19
CA GLY A 40 -4.64 11.47 -1.02
C GLY A 40 -4.63 9.95 -0.83
N LEU A 41 -3.45 9.34 -0.72
CA LEU A 41 -3.31 7.91 -0.40
C LEU A 41 -3.80 7.60 1.03
N PHE A 42 -3.52 8.48 2.00
CA PHE A 42 -4.04 8.34 3.35
C PHE A 42 -5.58 8.37 3.40
N GLN A 43 -6.24 9.23 2.62
CA GLN A 43 -7.70 9.26 2.54
C GLN A 43 -8.31 7.95 2.03
N ARG A 44 -7.60 7.21 1.18
CA ARG A 44 -8.04 5.88 0.71
C ARG A 44 -7.68 4.77 1.70
N GLY A 45 -6.51 4.82 2.32
CA GLY A 45 -6.01 3.76 3.20
C GLY A 45 -6.61 3.79 4.61
N PHE A 46 -6.78 4.97 5.20
CA PHE A 46 -7.30 5.13 6.57
C PHE A 46 -8.71 4.56 6.78
N PRO A 47 -9.70 4.78 5.89
CA PRO A 47 -11.03 4.16 6.06
C PRO A 47 -10.99 2.64 5.95
N ALA A 48 -10.10 2.07 5.13
CA ALA A 48 -9.92 0.62 5.05
C ALA A 48 -9.40 0.04 6.38
N LEU A 49 -8.49 0.76 7.05
CA LEU A 49 -8.02 0.42 8.40
C LEU A 49 -9.13 0.59 9.46
N GLY A 50 -10.03 1.57 9.28
CA GLY A 50 -11.18 1.81 10.14
C GLY A 50 -12.28 0.73 10.08
N ASN A 51 -12.35 -0.05 8.99
CA ASN A 51 -13.29 -1.17 8.88
C ASN A 51 -13.03 -2.27 9.94
N CYS A 52 -11.80 -2.38 10.42
CA CYS A 52 -11.44 -3.24 11.54
C CYS A 52 -10.55 -2.51 12.54
N VAL A 53 -11.19 -1.76 13.45
CA VAL A 53 -10.49 -0.94 14.45
C VAL A 53 -9.59 -1.75 15.38
N GLU A 54 -9.97 -3.00 15.70
CA GLU A 54 -9.23 -3.88 16.61
C GLU A 54 -7.85 -4.29 16.05
N LEU A 55 -7.71 -4.40 14.72
CA LEU A 55 -6.42 -4.63 14.05
C LEU A 55 -5.74 -3.30 13.69
N GLY A 56 -6.54 -2.30 13.33
CA GLY A 56 -6.05 -1.00 12.88
C GLY A 56 -5.32 -0.20 13.94
N ILE A 57 -5.84 -0.15 15.18
CA ILE A 57 -5.19 0.60 16.26
C ILE A 57 -3.82 0.00 16.61
N PRO A 58 -3.68 -1.32 16.86
CA PRO A 58 -2.38 -1.93 17.08
C PRO A 58 -1.42 -1.70 15.91
N MET A 59 -1.90 -1.76 14.67
CA MET A 59 -1.08 -1.46 13.49
C MET A 59 -0.51 -0.04 13.52
N LEU A 60 -1.32 0.97 13.81
CA LEU A 60 -0.87 2.36 13.89
C LEU A 60 0.12 2.57 15.03
N VAL A 61 -0.18 2.04 16.22
CA VAL A 61 0.70 2.13 17.39
C VAL A 61 2.05 1.47 17.10
N LEU A 62 2.04 0.30 16.47
CA LEU A 62 3.23 -0.48 16.20
C LEU A 62 4.10 0.16 15.11
N VAL A 63 3.49 0.72 14.06
CA VAL A 63 4.21 1.51 13.03
C VAL A 63 4.84 2.76 13.66
N ILE A 64 4.11 3.52 14.46
CA ILE A 64 4.64 4.72 15.12
C ILE A 64 5.78 4.35 16.09
N GLY A 65 5.60 3.31 16.90
CA GLY A 65 6.62 2.82 17.83
C GLY A 65 7.90 2.34 17.13
N LEU A 66 7.77 1.50 16.10
CA LEU A 66 8.93 0.98 15.37
C LEU A 66 9.62 2.05 14.52
N SER A 67 8.86 2.91 13.82
CA SER A 67 9.45 3.91 12.92
C SER A 67 9.99 5.14 13.63
N GLN A 68 9.37 5.59 14.73
CA GLN A 68 9.77 6.83 15.41
C GLN A 68 10.50 6.59 16.73
N TYR A 69 10.03 5.65 17.57
CA TYR A 69 10.56 5.48 18.92
C TYR A 69 11.84 4.64 18.96
N ILE A 70 11.86 3.49 18.26
CA ILE A 70 13.02 2.58 18.27
C ILE A 70 14.29 3.21 17.65
N LYS A 71 14.12 4.20 16.76
CA LYS A 71 15.24 4.98 16.20
C LYS A 71 16.03 5.77 17.26
N HIS A 72 15.39 6.13 18.39
CA HIS A 72 16.01 6.94 19.44
C HIS A 72 16.64 6.10 20.56
N VAL A 73 16.43 4.78 20.57
CA VAL A 73 16.84 3.89 21.67
C VAL A 73 18.26 3.36 21.42
N ARG A 74 19.23 3.88 22.19
CA ARG A 74 20.68 3.58 22.04
C ARG A 74 21.10 2.10 22.03
N PRO A 75 20.52 1.16 22.81
CA PRO A 75 20.97 -0.24 22.81
C PRO A 75 20.62 -1.03 21.53
N LEU A 76 19.59 -0.61 20.77
CA LEU A 76 19.16 -1.28 19.54
C LEU A 76 19.87 -0.76 18.28
N ARG A 77 20.75 0.24 18.43
CA ARG A 77 21.54 0.79 17.32
C ARG A 77 22.52 -0.22 16.70
N PHE A 78 22.89 -1.26 17.44
CA PHE A 78 23.80 -2.30 16.98
C PHE A 78 23.17 -3.30 16.00
N VAL A 79 21.83 -3.32 15.85
CA VAL A 79 21.12 -4.15 14.88
C VAL A 79 20.47 -3.26 13.81
N PRO A 80 21.11 -3.06 12.63
CA PRO A 80 20.60 -2.18 11.58
C PRO A 80 19.30 -2.68 10.92
N ILE A 81 18.80 -3.85 11.32
CA ILE A 81 17.60 -4.49 10.79
C ILE A 81 16.33 -3.67 11.08
N TYR A 82 16.23 -3.11 12.29
CA TYR A 82 15.03 -2.39 12.73
C TYR A 82 14.86 -1.02 12.05
N GLU A 83 15.95 -0.40 11.62
CA GLU A 83 15.91 0.91 10.95
C GLU A 83 15.61 0.78 9.45
N ARG A 84 16.00 -0.35 8.83
CA ARG A 84 15.84 -0.57 7.38
C ARG A 84 14.54 -1.25 6.99
N PHE A 85 14.00 -2.13 7.84
CA PHE A 85 12.79 -2.92 7.54
C PHE A 85 11.65 -2.77 8.56
N PRO A 86 11.39 -1.59 9.16
CA PRO A 86 10.39 -1.46 10.22
C PRO A 86 8.99 -1.86 9.73
N VAL A 87 8.60 -1.44 8.53
CA VAL A 87 7.26 -1.73 7.98
C VAL A 87 7.04 -3.23 7.75
N LEU A 88 8.04 -3.97 7.24
CA LEU A 88 7.92 -5.41 7.03
C LEU A 88 7.75 -6.17 8.36
N ILE A 89 8.51 -5.78 9.38
CA ILE A 89 8.40 -6.33 10.73
C ILE A 89 7.02 -6.02 11.30
N CYS A 90 6.52 -4.79 11.11
CA CYS A 90 5.17 -4.42 11.54
C CYS A 90 4.12 -5.35 10.93
N VAL A 91 4.13 -5.48 9.60
CA VAL A 91 3.16 -6.28 8.86
C VAL A 91 3.19 -7.74 9.32
N ALA A 92 4.37 -8.31 9.55
CA ALA A 92 4.49 -9.68 10.04
C ALA A 92 3.87 -9.86 11.43
N ILE A 93 4.14 -8.96 12.38
CA ILE A 93 3.59 -9.01 13.74
C ILE A 93 2.06 -8.87 13.71
N ILE A 94 1.55 -7.91 12.94
CA ILE A 94 0.10 -7.65 12.84
C ILE A 94 -0.62 -8.83 12.19
N TRP A 95 -0.02 -9.48 11.19
CA TRP A 95 -0.57 -10.69 10.60
C TRP A 95 -0.67 -11.84 11.61
N ILE A 96 0.37 -12.07 12.41
CA ILE A 96 0.33 -13.08 13.49
C ILE A 96 -0.76 -12.73 14.52
N TYR A 97 -0.85 -11.46 14.90
CA TYR A 97 -1.90 -10.98 15.80
C TYR A 97 -3.30 -11.24 15.23
N ALA A 98 -3.53 -10.95 13.95
CA ALA A 98 -4.80 -11.22 13.25
C ALA A 98 -5.15 -12.71 13.21
N LEU A 99 -4.15 -13.59 13.02
CA LEU A 99 -4.34 -15.04 13.08
C LEU A 99 -4.76 -15.49 14.49
N ILE A 100 -4.13 -14.95 15.54
CA ILE A 100 -4.48 -15.28 16.93
C ILE A 100 -5.90 -14.84 17.26
N LEU A 101 -6.32 -13.63 16.86
CA LEU A 101 -7.71 -13.18 17.08
C LEU A 101 -8.73 -13.97 16.27
N THR A 102 -8.35 -14.45 15.09
CA THR A 102 -9.21 -15.32 14.30
C THR A 102 -9.36 -16.68 14.99
N ALA A 103 -8.26 -17.24 15.51
CA ALA A 103 -8.25 -18.54 16.19
C ALA A 103 -8.94 -18.53 17.57
N SER A 104 -8.98 -17.38 18.25
CA SER A 104 -9.67 -17.23 19.54
C SER A 104 -11.20 -17.16 19.43
N GLU A 105 -11.76 -17.31 18.22
CA GLU A 105 -13.21 -17.32 17.93
C GLU A 105 -13.96 -16.06 18.39
N LEU A 106 -13.25 -14.99 18.74
CA LEU A 106 -13.79 -13.74 19.30
C LEU A 106 -14.77 -13.03 18.34
N TYR A 107 -14.66 -13.33 17.05
CA TYR A 107 -15.45 -12.73 15.99
C TYR A 107 -16.73 -13.51 15.65
N ARG A 108 -16.97 -14.69 16.24
CA ARG A 108 -18.07 -15.59 15.83
C ARG A 108 -19.47 -15.05 16.11
N ASP A 109 -19.63 -14.27 17.18
CA ASP A 109 -20.92 -13.65 17.56
C ASP A 109 -21.03 -12.16 17.18
N LYS A 110 -20.06 -11.65 16.39
CA LYS A 110 -20.05 -10.25 15.92
C LYS A 110 -20.86 -10.08 14.64
N SER A 111 -21.16 -8.83 14.28
CA SER A 111 -21.94 -8.50 13.09
C SER A 111 -21.25 -8.98 11.81
N ASN A 112 -22.04 -9.32 10.79
CA ASN A 112 -21.53 -9.87 9.52
C ASN A 112 -20.48 -8.94 8.86
N GLN A 113 -20.64 -7.62 8.97
CA GLN A 113 -19.67 -6.65 8.42
C GLN A 113 -18.32 -6.70 9.14
N THR A 114 -18.32 -6.82 10.47
CA THR A 114 -17.07 -6.97 11.24
C THR A 114 -16.38 -8.30 10.94
N GLN A 115 -17.15 -9.37 10.76
CA GLN A 115 -16.60 -10.66 10.35
C GLN A 115 -15.99 -10.64 8.94
N LEU A 116 -16.54 -9.87 8.00
CA LEU A 116 -15.95 -9.73 6.65
C LEU A 116 -14.61 -9.00 6.67
N SER A 117 -14.49 -7.97 7.50
CA SER A 117 -13.33 -7.08 7.50
C SER A 117 -12.20 -7.52 8.43
N CYS A 118 -12.53 -8.13 9.58
CA CYS A 118 -11.56 -8.46 10.63
C CYS A 118 -11.03 -9.90 10.59
N ARG A 119 -11.73 -10.82 9.91
CA ARG A 119 -11.43 -12.25 9.98
C ARG A 119 -10.53 -12.68 8.82
N THR A 120 -9.48 -13.45 9.14
CA THR A 120 -8.46 -13.84 8.14
C THR A 120 -8.82 -15.06 7.28
N ASP A 121 -9.77 -15.88 7.72
CA ASP A 121 -10.22 -17.12 7.04
C ASP A 121 -11.41 -16.90 6.09
N ARG A 122 -11.94 -15.67 6.02
CA ARG A 122 -13.19 -15.35 5.33
C ARG A 122 -12.99 -15.19 3.82
N ALA A 123 -12.79 -16.32 3.14
CA ALA A 123 -13.13 -16.59 1.74
C ALA A 123 -12.53 -17.93 1.27
N ASN A 124 -12.02 -18.78 2.19
CA ASN A 124 -11.34 -20.03 1.84
C ASN A 124 -10.31 -19.84 0.72
N LEU A 125 -9.63 -18.67 0.68
CA LEU A 125 -8.72 -18.35 -0.43
C LEU A 125 -7.62 -19.38 -0.54
N ILE A 126 -7.14 -19.88 0.60
CA ILE A 126 -6.09 -20.91 0.66
C ILE A 126 -6.61 -22.25 0.12
N SER A 127 -7.83 -22.64 0.49
CA SER A 127 -8.41 -23.93 0.07
C SER A 127 -8.88 -23.93 -1.40
N THR A 128 -9.25 -22.76 -1.93
CA THR A 128 -9.74 -22.60 -3.31
C THR A 128 -8.64 -22.22 -4.29
N ALA A 129 -7.48 -21.77 -3.81
CA ALA A 129 -6.37 -21.38 -4.67
C ALA A 129 -5.68 -22.61 -5.30
N PRO A 130 -5.35 -22.56 -6.60
CA PRO A 130 -4.50 -23.57 -7.22
C PRO A 130 -3.06 -23.47 -6.69
N TRP A 131 -2.39 -24.61 -6.53
CA TRP A 131 -1.00 -24.69 -6.06
C TRP A 131 0.00 -23.98 -6.98
N VAL A 132 -0.24 -24.02 -8.29
CA VAL A 132 0.56 -23.30 -9.30
C VAL A 132 -0.40 -22.61 -10.26
N LYS A 133 -0.25 -21.29 -10.42
CA LYS A 133 -0.99 -20.51 -11.40
C LYS A 133 -0.02 -19.83 -12.35
N PHE A 134 -0.03 -20.25 -13.62
CA PHE A 134 0.72 -19.56 -14.66
C PHE A 134 -0.09 -18.33 -15.14
N PRO A 135 0.42 -17.10 -15.02
CA PRO A 135 -0.29 -15.93 -15.49
C PRO A 135 -0.22 -15.89 -17.03
N TYR A 136 -1.36 -16.06 -17.69
CA TYR A 136 -1.44 -15.93 -19.14
C TYR A 136 -1.47 -14.46 -19.55
N PRO A 137 -0.78 -14.08 -20.63
CA PRO A 137 -0.90 -12.73 -21.17
C PRO A 137 -2.37 -12.46 -21.50
N LEU A 138 -2.83 -11.25 -21.19
CA LEU A 138 -4.22 -10.81 -21.42
C LEU A 138 -5.30 -11.60 -20.64
N GLN A 139 -4.97 -12.24 -19.51
CA GLN A 139 -5.96 -12.91 -18.65
C GLN A 139 -7.09 -11.99 -18.15
N TRP A 140 -6.88 -10.67 -18.18
CA TRP A 140 -7.84 -9.64 -17.78
C TRP A 140 -8.54 -8.97 -18.98
N GLY A 141 -8.39 -9.54 -20.18
CA GLY A 141 -8.92 -9.02 -21.43
C GLY A 141 -7.86 -8.32 -22.31
N PRO A 142 -8.18 -8.06 -23.59
CA PRO A 142 -7.32 -7.33 -24.51
C PRO A 142 -7.17 -5.86 -24.08
N PRO A 143 -6.07 -5.18 -24.46
CA PRO A 143 -5.88 -3.77 -24.10
C PRO A 143 -6.91 -2.89 -24.81
N THR A 144 -7.71 -2.17 -24.03
CA THR A 144 -8.67 -1.18 -24.55
C THR A 144 -8.12 0.24 -24.41
N PHE A 145 -8.23 1.03 -25.47
CA PHE A 145 -7.76 2.41 -25.50
C PHE A 145 -8.93 3.38 -25.50
N ALA A 146 -9.09 4.08 -24.37
CA ALA A 146 -10.04 5.16 -24.22
C ALA A 146 -9.27 6.45 -23.90
N ALA A 147 -9.58 7.53 -24.63
CA ALA A 147 -8.90 8.81 -24.46
C ALA A 147 -9.08 9.36 -23.05
N GLY A 148 -10.32 9.39 -22.53
CA GLY A 148 -10.63 9.92 -21.20
C GLY A 148 -9.85 9.23 -20.07
N HIS A 149 -9.83 7.89 -20.05
CA HIS A 149 -9.05 7.14 -19.07
C HIS A 149 -7.53 7.33 -19.22
N SER A 150 -7.05 7.62 -20.42
CA SER A 150 -5.63 7.82 -20.68
C SER A 150 -5.16 9.19 -20.21
N PHE A 151 -5.94 10.25 -20.43
CA PHE A 151 -5.67 11.59 -19.88
C PHE A 151 -5.74 11.60 -18.35
N ALA A 152 -6.75 10.94 -17.77
CA ALA A 152 -6.85 10.82 -16.31
C ALA A 152 -5.63 10.12 -15.70
N MET A 153 -5.15 9.04 -16.33
CA MET A 153 -3.93 8.36 -15.88
C MET A 153 -2.68 9.22 -16.06
N MET A 154 -2.60 10.02 -17.13
CA MET A 154 -1.48 10.94 -17.33
C MET A 154 -1.42 12.01 -16.25
N SER A 155 -2.56 12.58 -15.85
CA SER A 155 -2.61 13.58 -14.76
C SER A 155 -2.25 13.02 -13.39
N ALA A 156 -2.31 11.70 -13.23
CA ALA A 156 -1.96 11.02 -11.99
C ALA A 156 -0.46 10.76 -11.85
N VAL A 157 0.34 10.95 -12.92
CA VAL A 157 1.78 10.69 -12.92
C VAL A 157 2.59 11.95 -13.12
#